data_AF-A0A7Y2DG53-F1
#
_entry.id   AF-A0A7Y2DG53-F1
#
_cell.length_a   1.000
_cell.length_b   1.000
_cell.length_c   1.000
_cell.angle_alpha   90.00
_cell.angle_beta   90.00
_cell.angle_gamma   90.00
#
_symmetry.space_group_name_H-M   'P 1'
#
loop_
_entity.id
_entity.type
_entity.pdbx_description
1 polymer ?
#
loop_
_entity_poly.entity_id
_entity_poly.type
_entity_poly.pdbx_seq_one_letter_code
_entity_poly.pdbx_strand_id
1 'polypeptide(L)'
;IPLGKVVDVVSKMNTGGKYDTRAFKKSVGLNGVGTKAVNALSAYFRVESTRDGKSKSAEFELGELRNEELLDETTRRRGTKVTFIPDESIFKKYKYRNEYVERMLKNYVYLNRGLTIVFNGEKFYSDNGLKDLLEDNNNVDDMLYPVIHLEGEDIEVAITHSKTQYSEEYHSFVNGQHTTQGGTHQSAFREAIVKTVRDFYGKNYDASDIRKSIISAISIKVMEPVFESQTKTKLGSTDMGGNFPTVRTYINDFVGTYLDNYLHKHPETAEKLQRKIMMAEKERKELSGIRKLARDRAKKANLHNKKLRDCRVHLEDMKNERRLESTLFITEGDSASGSITKSRDVNTQAVFSLRGKPLNSYGMSKKIVYENEEFNLLQAALNIEESLEDLRYNNIVIATDADVDGMHIRLLLITFFLQFFPELIKEGHLYILQTPLFRVRNKKETIYCYSDEERRDAIQKLSGKPEITRFKGLGEISPDEFQHFIGDDIRLEPVMLDKAMSIEQLLNFYMGKNTPNRQEFIIENLKVEVDLVEEN
;
A
#
# COMPACT_ATOMS: atom_id res chain seq x y z
N ILE A 1 11.18 -17.10 -25.45
CA ILE A 1 12.30 -17.90 -24.89
C ILE A 1 13.02 -18.57 -26.07
N PRO A 2 14.34 -18.86 -26.07
CA PRO A 2 14.93 -19.68 -27.14
C PRO A 2 14.26 -21.06 -27.19
N LEU A 3 13.93 -21.57 -28.38
CA LEU A 3 13.12 -22.78 -28.52
C LEU A 3 13.76 -24.00 -27.83
N GLY A 4 15.09 -24.15 -27.90
CA GLY A 4 15.82 -25.21 -27.20
C GLY A 4 15.85 -25.08 -25.67
N LYS A 5 15.30 -24.00 -25.08
CA LYS A 5 15.39 -23.67 -23.66
C LYS A 5 14.04 -23.48 -22.97
N VAL A 6 12.93 -23.81 -23.64
CA VAL A 6 11.56 -23.63 -23.11
C VAL A 6 11.36 -24.33 -21.77
N VAL A 7 11.73 -25.61 -21.68
CA VAL A 7 11.64 -26.40 -20.44
C VAL A 7 12.62 -25.88 -19.38
N ASP A 8 13.91 -25.76 -19.73
CA ASP A 8 14.98 -25.36 -18.79
C ASP A 8 14.63 -24.07 -18.01
N VAL A 9 14.13 -23.05 -18.70
CA VAL A 9 13.85 -21.72 -18.12
C VAL A 9 12.78 -21.76 -17.02
N VAL A 10 11.86 -22.73 -17.04
CA VAL A 10 10.75 -22.83 -16.08
C VAL A 10 10.90 -23.99 -15.10
N SER A 11 11.84 -24.92 -15.28
CA SER A 11 12.02 -26.07 -14.39
C SER A 11 13.42 -26.24 -13.77
N LYS A 12 14.49 -25.75 -14.40
CA LYS A 12 15.86 -25.96 -13.88
C LYS A 12 16.41 -24.75 -13.15
N MET A 13 16.62 -24.84 -11.83
CA MET A 13 17.17 -23.76 -11.00
C MET A 13 18.43 -23.11 -11.60
N ASN A 14 18.60 -21.80 -11.37
CA ASN A 14 19.74 -21.00 -11.83
C ASN A 14 19.95 -20.96 -13.37
N THR A 15 18.92 -21.27 -14.16
CA THR A 15 18.93 -21.05 -15.61
C THR A 15 18.30 -19.70 -15.98
N GLY A 16 19.03 -18.91 -16.77
CA GLY A 16 18.57 -17.63 -17.32
C GLY A 16 19.59 -16.98 -18.25
N GLY A 17 19.13 -16.30 -19.32
CA GLY A 17 20.01 -15.61 -20.27
C GLY A 17 20.50 -14.23 -19.81
N LYS A 18 20.54 -13.99 -18.49
CA LYS A 18 20.67 -12.64 -17.92
C LYS A 18 22.10 -12.18 -17.69
N TYR A 19 23.09 -12.97 -18.10
CA TYR A 19 24.50 -12.75 -17.75
C TYR A 19 25.30 -11.95 -18.80
N ASP A 20 24.82 -11.84 -20.05
CA ASP A 20 25.70 -11.46 -21.17
C ASP A 20 25.47 -10.07 -21.81
N THR A 21 24.39 -9.34 -21.52
CA THR A 21 24.12 -8.04 -22.18
C THR A 21 23.78 -6.92 -21.19
N ARG A 22 24.21 -5.68 -21.51
CA ARG A 22 24.05 -4.49 -20.65
C ARG A 22 22.57 -4.22 -20.28
N ALA A 23 21.63 -4.47 -21.20
CA ALA A 23 20.19 -4.37 -20.93
C ALA A 23 19.70 -5.41 -19.91
N PHE A 24 20.32 -6.59 -19.86
CA PHE A 24 19.99 -7.64 -18.89
C PHE A 24 20.69 -7.42 -17.53
N LYS A 25 21.84 -6.75 -17.50
CA LYS A 25 22.52 -6.32 -16.26
C LYS A 25 21.74 -5.26 -15.47
N LYS A 26 20.87 -4.50 -16.15
CA LYS A 26 19.92 -3.54 -15.55
C LYS A 26 18.52 -4.16 -15.34
N SER A 27 18.44 -5.48 -15.16
CA SER A 27 17.19 -6.18 -14.86
C SER A 27 17.08 -6.54 -13.38
N VAL A 28 15.86 -6.59 -12.85
CA VAL A 28 15.58 -6.85 -11.43
C VAL A 28 15.84 -8.31 -11.03
N GLY A 29 15.64 -9.26 -11.93
CA GLY A 29 15.60 -10.68 -11.59
C GLY A 29 16.95 -11.36 -11.69
N LEU A 30 17.80 -11.28 -10.67
CA LEU A 30 19.17 -11.83 -10.67
C LEU A 30 19.24 -13.35 -10.43
N ASN A 31 18.32 -13.92 -9.65
CA ASN A 31 18.47 -15.29 -9.14
C ASN A 31 17.88 -16.38 -10.06
N GLY A 32 17.16 -16.01 -11.12
CA GLY A 32 16.56 -16.97 -12.05
C GLY A 32 15.45 -17.87 -11.46
N VAL A 33 14.99 -17.64 -10.22
CA VAL A 33 14.03 -18.53 -9.52
C VAL A 33 12.55 -18.20 -9.80
N GLY A 34 12.21 -16.95 -10.14
CA GLY A 34 10.83 -16.45 -10.14
C GLY A 34 9.81 -17.33 -10.88
N THR A 35 9.97 -17.53 -12.20
CA THR A 35 9.03 -18.34 -12.99
C THR A 35 9.01 -19.81 -12.58
N LYS A 36 10.10 -20.31 -11.97
CA LYS A 36 10.20 -21.70 -11.51
C LYS A 36 9.39 -21.92 -10.24
N ALA A 37 9.38 -20.93 -9.34
CA ALA A 37 8.49 -20.94 -8.19
C ALA A 37 7.02 -20.91 -8.62
N VAL A 38 6.67 -20.11 -9.65
CA VAL A 38 5.30 -20.12 -10.21
C VAL A 38 4.94 -21.51 -10.73
N ASN A 39 5.83 -22.14 -11.50
CA ASN A 39 5.63 -23.49 -12.01
C ASN A 39 5.43 -24.52 -10.88
N ALA A 40 6.31 -24.50 -9.86
CA ALA A 40 6.23 -25.43 -8.72
C ALA A 40 4.96 -25.26 -7.88
N LEU A 41 4.42 -24.04 -7.78
CA LEU A 41 3.25 -23.70 -6.97
C LEU A 41 1.93 -23.68 -7.76
N SER A 42 1.92 -24.28 -8.95
CA SER A 42 0.74 -24.33 -9.83
C SER A 42 0.24 -25.76 -10.00
N ALA A 43 -1.08 -25.96 -9.89
CA ALA A 43 -1.74 -27.21 -10.26
C ALA A 43 -1.61 -27.48 -11.77
N TYR A 44 -1.58 -26.42 -12.58
CA TYR A 44 -1.33 -26.48 -14.01
C TYR A 44 -0.44 -25.32 -14.43
N PHE A 45 0.59 -25.58 -15.25
CA PHE A 45 1.46 -24.56 -15.81
C PHE A 45 1.81 -24.91 -17.26
N ARG A 46 1.60 -23.99 -18.19
CA ARG A 46 1.97 -24.12 -19.60
C ARG A 46 2.81 -22.94 -20.04
N VAL A 47 3.93 -23.23 -20.69
CA VAL A 47 4.76 -22.24 -21.37
C VAL A 47 4.83 -22.55 -22.85
N GLU A 48 4.58 -21.54 -23.70
CA GLU A 48 4.66 -21.63 -25.16
C GLU A 48 5.60 -20.53 -25.66
N SER A 49 6.47 -20.86 -26.60
CA SER A 49 7.36 -19.90 -27.23
C SER A 49 7.32 -20.01 -28.74
N THR A 50 7.03 -18.89 -29.41
CA THR A 50 7.01 -18.79 -30.87
C THR A 50 8.18 -17.93 -31.35
N ARG A 51 9.08 -18.51 -32.14
CA ARG A 51 10.24 -17.83 -32.77
C ARG A 51 10.59 -18.48 -34.10
N ASP A 52 11.06 -17.67 -35.04
CA ASP A 52 11.63 -18.14 -36.32
C ASP A 52 10.69 -19.10 -37.09
N GLY A 53 9.39 -18.77 -37.11
CA GLY A 53 8.34 -19.55 -37.78
C GLY A 53 7.98 -20.86 -37.08
N LYS A 54 8.49 -21.11 -35.87
CA LYS A 54 8.26 -22.34 -35.10
C LYS A 54 7.69 -22.06 -33.72
N SER A 55 6.88 -22.98 -33.21
CA SER A 55 6.37 -22.98 -31.83
C SER A 55 6.94 -24.15 -31.05
N LYS A 56 7.09 -23.97 -29.74
CA LYS A 56 7.36 -25.06 -28.80
C LYS A 56 6.60 -24.82 -27.51
N SER A 57 5.97 -25.86 -26.97
CA SER A 57 5.19 -25.81 -25.73
C SER A 57 5.68 -26.84 -24.72
N ALA A 58 5.54 -26.53 -23.44
CA ALA A 58 5.69 -27.50 -22.36
C ALA A 58 4.63 -27.28 -21.29
N GLU A 59 4.06 -28.37 -20.79
CA GLU A 59 3.02 -28.40 -19.76
C GLU A 59 3.55 -29.13 -18.52
N PHE A 60 3.22 -28.58 -17.37
CA PHE A 60 3.69 -29.02 -16.06
C PHE A 60 2.51 -29.06 -15.09
N GLU A 61 2.62 -29.95 -14.11
CA GLU A 61 1.74 -30.03 -12.95
C GLU A 61 2.62 -30.13 -11.69
N LEU A 62 2.42 -29.22 -10.73
CA LEU A 62 3.21 -29.20 -9.49
C LEU A 62 4.73 -29.17 -9.74
N GLY A 63 5.14 -28.47 -10.81
CA GLY A 63 6.54 -28.37 -11.24
C GLY A 63 7.09 -29.55 -12.07
N GLU A 64 6.34 -30.66 -12.18
CA GLU A 64 6.75 -31.85 -12.93
C GLU A 64 6.31 -31.76 -14.39
N LEU A 65 7.21 -32.06 -15.32
CA LEU A 65 6.91 -32.04 -16.76
C LEU A 65 5.92 -33.16 -17.10
N ARG A 66 4.79 -32.80 -17.70
CA ARG A 66 3.75 -33.75 -18.14
C ARG A 66 3.74 -33.95 -19.64
N ASN A 67 3.91 -32.86 -20.39
CA ASN A 67 3.83 -32.89 -21.83
C ASN A 67 4.82 -31.89 -22.44
N GLU A 68 5.35 -32.24 -23.60
CA GLU A 68 6.24 -31.39 -24.40
C GLU A 68 5.83 -31.51 -25.87
N GLU A 69 5.28 -30.43 -26.40
CA GLU A 69 4.98 -30.31 -27.83
C GLU A 69 6.26 -29.84 -28.55
N LEU A 70 6.71 -30.66 -29.50
CA LEU A 70 7.91 -30.39 -30.28
C LEU A 70 7.69 -29.26 -31.31
N LEU A 71 8.75 -28.94 -32.07
CA LEU A 71 8.81 -27.81 -32.98
C LEU A 71 7.78 -27.90 -34.12
N ASP A 72 6.64 -27.24 -33.95
CA ASP A 72 5.62 -27.11 -35.01
C ASP A 72 5.81 -25.83 -35.81
N GLU A 73 5.65 -25.91 -37.13
CA GLU A 73 5.57 -24.72 -37.96
C GLU A 73 4.34 -23.88 -37.60
N THR A 74 4.52 -22.56 -37.52
CA THR A 74 3.44 -21.67 -37.10
C THR A 74 3.55 -20.29 -37.73
N THR A 75 2.38 -19.70 -38.01
CA THR A 75 2.23 -18.31 -38.44
C THR A 75 1.91 -17.36 -37.28
N ARG A 76 1.89 -17.88 -36.03
CA ARG A 76 1.64 -17.08 -34.83
C ARG A 76 2.71 -15.99 -34.68
N ARG A 77 2.31 -14.88 -34.06
CA ARG A 77 3.20 -13.76 -33.75
C ARG A 77 4.33 -14.24 -32.83
N ARG A 78 5.57 -13.81 -33.12
CA ARG A 78 6.74 -14.05 -32.27
C ARG A 78 6.46 -13.59 -30.83
N GLY A 79 6.66 -14.47 -29.85
CA GLY A 79 6.32 -14.18 -28.47
C GLY A 79 6.54 -15.34 -27.51
N THR A 80 6.12 -15.14 -26.27
CA THR A 80 6.05 -16.20 -25.25
C THR A 80 4.73 -16.05 -24.51
N LYS A 81 4.00 -17.14 -24.36
CA LYS A 81 2.75 -17.21 -23.60
C LYS A 81 2.99 -18.10 -22.39
N VAL A 82 2.54 -17.65 -21.23
CA VAL A 82 2.53 -18.44 -20.00
C VAL A 82 1.09 -18.50 -19.50
N THR A 83 0.64 -19.66 -19.09
CA THR A 83 -0.68 -19.90 -18.52
C THR A 83 -0.50 -20.76 -17.30
N PHE A 84 -1.14 -20.42 -16.19
CA PHE A 84 -1.02 -21.20 -14.97
C PHE A 84 -2.29 -21.13 -14.14
N ILE A 85 -2.49 -22.13 -13.29
CA ILE A 85 -3.55 -22.21 -12.29
C ILE A 85 -2.86 -22.50 -10.95
N PRO A 86 -2.95 -21.59 -9.96
CA PRO A 86 -2.39 -21.81 -8.62
C PRO A 86 -2.86 -23.13 -8.00
N ASP A 87 -1.98 -23.79 -7.25
CA ASP A 87 -2.34 -24.98 -6.49
C ASP A 87 -3.25 -24.64 -5.30
N GLU A 88 -4.50 -25.11 -5.34
CA GLU A 88 -5.51 -24.89 -4.28
C GLU A 88 -5.19 -25.61 -2.96
N SER A 89 -4.31 -26.61 -2.97
CA SER A 89 -3.83 -27.26 -1.75
C SER A 89 -2.90 -26.34 -0.93
N ILE A 90 -2.18 -25.46 -1.64
CA ILE A 90 -1.27 -24.47 -1.05
C ILE A 90 -2.01 -23.15 -0.83
N PHE A 91 -2.67 -22.61 -1.85
CA PHE A 91 -3.40 -21.35 -1.81
C PHE A 91 -4.89 -21.59 -1.58
N LYS A 92 -5.30 -21.68 -0.31
CA LYS A 92 -6.71 -21.89 0.04
C LYS A 92 -7.54 -20.65 -0.24
N LYS A 93 -8.69 -20.81 -0.92
CA LYS A 93 -9.70 -19.76 -1.19
C LYS A 93 -9.13 -18.48 -1.82
N TYR A 94 -8.17 -18.60 -2.73
CA TYR A 94 -7.57 -17.44 -3.38
C TYR A 94 -8.54 -16.76 -4.36
N LYS A 95 -8.38 -15.45 -4.55
CA LYS A 95 -9.06 -14.67 -5.59
C LYS A 95 -8.10 -13.60 -6.11
N TYR A 96 -8.03 -13.44 -7.43
CA TYR A 96 -7.35 -12.30 -8.03
C TYR A 96 -8.16 -11.03 -7.79
N ARG A 97 -7.52 -10.00 -7.25
CA ARG A 97 -8.09 -8.66 -7.08
C ARG A 97 -7.66 -7.81 -8.26
N ASN A 98 -8.58 -7.52 -9.18
CA ASN A 98 -8.28 -6.83 -10.44
C ASN A 98 -7.65 -5.47 -10.18
N GLU A 99 -8.13 -4.74 -9.18
CA GLU A 99 -7.67 -3.41 -8.80
C GLU A 99 -6.17 -3.42 -8.43
N TYR A 100 -5.73 -4.49 -7.76
CA TYR A 100 -4.33 -4.68 -7.40
C TYR A 100 -3.47 -5.00 -8.64
N VAL A 101 -3.96 -5.89 -9.50
CA VAL A 101 -3.28 -6.29 -10.74
C VAL A 101 -3.13 -5.08 -11.67
N GLU A 102 -4.20 -4.33 -11.91
CA GLU A 102 -4.21 -3.12 -12.74
C GLU A 102 -3.18 -2.10 -12.26
N ARG A 103 -3.09 -1.85 -10.95
CA ARG A 103 -2.09 -0.95 -10.38
C ARG A 103 -0.66 -1.43 -10.68
N MET A 104 -0.39 -2.72 -10.56
CA MET A 104 0.92 -3.28 -10.92
C MET A 104 1.22 -3.13 -12.41
N LEU A 105 0.25 -3.41 -13.28
CA LEU A 105 0.40 -3.29 -14.73
C LEU A 105 0.63 -1.83 -15.15
N LYS A 106 -0.09 -0.90 -14.53
CA LYS A 106 0.10 0.55 -14.72
C LYS A 106 1.54 0.98 -14.43
N ASN A 107 2.11 0.55 -13.30
CA ASN A 107 3.53 0.82 -13.00
C ASN A 107 4.47 0.35 -14.13
N TYR A 108 4.22 -0.82 -14.73
CA TYR A 108 5.04 -1.28 -15.85
C TYR A 108 4.94 -0.38 -17.08
N VAL A 109 3.75 0.11 -17.44
CA VAL A 109 3.61 0.97 -18.64
C VAL A 109 4.19 2.36 -18.41
N TYR A 110 4.07 2.93 -17.21
CA TYR A 110 4.72 4.20 -16.87
C TYR A 110 6.25 4.11 -16.96
N LEU A 111 6.82 2.95 -16.58
CA LEU A 111 8.27 2.75 -16.60
C LEU A 111 8.82 2.34 -17.97
N ASN A 112 7.95 2.00 -18.92
CA ASN A 112 8.33 1.51 -20.25
C ASN A 112 7.45 2.17 -21.32
N ARG A 113 7.81 3.40 -21.72
CA ARG A 113 7.09 4.13 -22.78
C ARG A 113 6.99 3.31 -24.06
N GLY A 114 5.80 3.33 -24.66
CA GLY A 114 5.47 2.51 -25.83
C GLY A 114 5.14 1.05 -25.53
N LEU A 115 5.20 0.59 -24.27
CA LEU A 115 4.62 -0.69 -23.87
C LEU A 115 3.10 -0.55 -23.76
N THR A 116 2.38 -1.40 -24.48
CA THR A 116 0.94 -1.58 -24.28
C THR A 116 0.68 -2.92 -23.60
N ILE A 117 -0.03 -2.88 -22.48
CA ILE A 117 -0.51 -4.08 -21.78
C ILE A 117 -2.03 -4.17 -22.00
N VAL A 118 -2.53 -5.35 -22.34
CA VAL A 118 -3.96 -5.61 -22.45
C VAL A 118 -4.37 -6.50 -21.27
N PHE A 119 -5.28 -6.01 -20.44
CA PHE A 119 -5.80 -6.74 -19.28
C PHE A 119 -7.33 -6.70 -19.30
N ASN A 120 -7.97 -7.87 -19.30
CA ASN A 120 -9.43 -8.02 -19.41
C ASN A 120 -10.09 -7.23 -20.57
N GLY A 121 -9.36 -7.07 -21.68
CA GLY A 121 -9.82 -6.32 -22.86
C GLY A 121 -9.52 -4.82 -22.81
N GLU A 122 -9.15 -4.27 -21.65
CA GLU A 122 -8.72 -2.89 -21.48
C GLU A 122 -7.23 -2.73 -21.83
N LYS A 123 -6.90 -1.61 -22.47
CA LYS A 123 -5.52 -1.27 -22.87
C LYS A 123 -4.92 -0.27 -21.89
N PHE A 124 -3.79 -0.64 -21.31
CA PHE A 124 -2.95 0.21 -20.48
C PHE A 124 -1.71 0.61 -21.28
N TYR A 125 -1.41 1.91 -21.33
CA TYR A 125 -0.24 2.49 -21.97
C TYR A 125 0.10 3.82 -21.29
N SER A 126 1.31 4.32 -21.53
CA SER A 126 1.75 5.63 -21.06
C SER A 126 2.66 6.26 -22.11
N ASP A 127 2.39 7.52 -22.41
CA ASP A 127 3.13 8.30 -23.40
C ASP A 127 4.25 9.12 -22.73
N ASN A 128 4.00 9.63 -21.52
CA ASN A 128 4.94 10.50 -20.79
C ASN A 128 5.55 9.84 -19.54
N GLY A 129 5.40 8.53 -19.36
CA GLY A 129 6.05 7.76 -18.30
C GLY A 129 5.67 8.20 -16.89
N LEU A 130 6.65 8.61 -16.07
CA LEU A 130 6.42 8.99 -14.68
C LEU A 130 5.55 10.24 -14.52
N LYS A 131 5.46 11.09 -15.55
CA LYS A 131 4.51 12.20 -15.55
C LYS A 131 3.07 11.69 -15.50
N ASP A 132 2.73 10.75 -16.38
CA ASP A 132 1.40 10.13 -16.42
C ASP A 132 1.10 9.41 -15.11
N LEU A 133 2.11 8.79 -14.47
CA LEU A 133 1.94 8.17 -13.14
C LEU A 133 1.45 9.17 -12.09
N LEU A 134 2.01 10.38 -12.06
CA LEU A 134 1.59 11.40 -11.11
C LEU A 134 0.19 11.94 -11.43
N GLU A 135 -0.10 12.18 -12.71
CA GLU A 135 -1.38 12.70 -13.19
C GLU A 135 -2.53 11.69 -13.07
N ASP A 136 -2.27 10.39 -13.22
CA ASP A 136 -3.28 9.33 -13.08
C ASP A 136 -3.60 8.98 -11.62
N ASN A 137 -2.63 9.15 -10.72
CA ASN A 137 -2.78 8.80 -9.30
C ASN A 137 -3.22 9.97 -8.41
N ASN A 138 -3.26 11.19 -8.96
CA ASN A 138 -3.62 12.40 -8.22
C ASN A 138 -4.58 13.27 -9.02
N ASN A 139 -5.42 14.05 -8.33
CA ASN A 139 -6.24 15.03 -9.02
C ASN A 139 -5.35 16.15 -9.56
N VAL A 140 -5.35 16.34 -10.88
CA VAL A 140 -4.57 17.40 -11.56
C VAL A 140 -4.90 18.79 -11.01
N ASP A 141 -6.15 19.04 -10.59
CA ASP A 141 -6.56 20.31 -10.00
C ASP A 141 -5.92 20.57 -8.63
N ASP A 142 -5.50 19.53 -7.92
CA ASP A 142 -4.80 19.64 -6.64
C ASP A 142 -3.29 19.88 -6.81
N MET A 143 -2.75 19.73 -8.02
CA MET A 143 -1.35 20.04 -8.29
C MET A 143 -1.10 21.55 -8.24
N LEU A 144 -0.10 21.97 -7.48
CA LEU A 144 0.28 23.37 -7.29
C LEU A 144 0.81 23.99 -8.58
N TYR A 145 1.58 23.23 -9.34
CA TYR A 145 2.17 23.59 -10.62
C TYR A 145 2.28 22.34 -11.53
N PRO A 146 2.39 22.52 -12.86
CA PRO A 146 2.53 21.41 -13.80
C PRO A 146 3.70 20.50 -13.43
N VAL A 147 3.54 19.18 -13.63
CA VAL A 147 4.57 18.20 -13.29
C VAL A 147 5.90 18.56 -13.96
N ILE A 148 6.92 18.77 -13.14
CA ILE A 148 8.31 18.92 -13.59
C ILE A 148 8.79 17.53 -13.97
N HIS A 149 9.04 17.32 -15.26
CA HIS A 149 9.42 16.03 -15.79
C HIS A 149 10.83 16.11 -16.37
N LEU A 150 11.76 15.35 -15.79
CA LEU A 150 13.18 15.39 -16.09
C LEU A 150 13.65 13.99 -16.50
N GLU A 151 14.40 13.91 -17.60
CA GLU A 151 14.83 12.65 -18.19
C GLU A 151 16.34 12.63 -18.43
N GLY A 152 16.95 11.48 -18.12
CA GLY A 152 18.31 11.12 -18.48
C GLY A 152 18.35 9.65 -18.96
N GLU A 153 19.54 9.16 -19.32
CA GLU A 153 19.68 7.81 -19.90
C GLU A 153 19.20 6.69 -18.95
N ASP A 154 19.58 6.80 -17.68
CA ASP A 154 19.30 5.80 -16.62
C ASP A 154 18.51 6.38 -15.44
N ILE A 155 17.88 7.53 -15.62
CA ILE A 155 17.08 8.19 -14.60
C ILE A 155 15.89 8.93 -15.22
N GLU A 156 14.74 8.79 -14.61
CA GLU A 156 13.55 9.58 -14.90
C GLU A 156 12.99 10.09 -13.57
N VAL A 157 12.61 11.36 -13.55
CA VAL A 157 12.07 12.03 -12.36
C VAL A 157 10.84 12.85 -12.75
N ALA A 158 9.79 12.72 -11.97
CA ALA A 158 8.61 13.58 -12.03
C ALA A 158 8.38 14.23 -10.66
N ILE A 159 8.17 15.55 -10.60
CA ILE A 159 7.99 16.30 -9.36
C ILE A 159 6.83 17.28 -9.48
N THR A 160 5.94 17.28 -8.50
CA THR A 160 5.02 18.39 -8.23
C THR A 160 4.84 18.56 -6.72
N HIS A 161 4.04 19.54 -6.31
CA HIS A 161 3.57 19.68 -4.95
C HIS A 161 2.05 19.76 -4.95
N SER A 162 1.41 19.20 -3.94
CA SER A 162 -0.02 19.34 -3.74
C SER A 162 -0.39 20.66 -3.05
N LYS A 163 -1.56 21.20 -3.40
CA LYS A 163 -2.18 22.33 -2.72
C LYS A 163 -2.69 21.91 -1.34
N THR A 164 -3.36 20.77 -1.25
CA THR A 164 -4.14 20.36 -0.06
C THR A 164 -3.49 19.26 0.79
N GLN A 165 -2.71 18.34 0.20
CA GLN A 165 -2.09 17.22 0.90
C GLN A 165 -1.00 17.68 1.86
N TYR A 166 -0.93 17.09 3.06
CA TYR A 166 0.09 17.44 4.06
C TYR A 166 1.33 16.54 4.05
N SER A 167 1.23 15.32 3.54
CA SER A 167 2.27 14.28 3.52
C SER A 167 3.19 14.40 2.30
N GLU A 168 4.40 13.85 2.43
CA GLU A 168 5.27 13.57 1.28
C GLU A 168 4.77 12.28 0.59
N GLU A 169 4.75 12.25 -0.74
CA GLU A 169 4.42 11.07 -1.56
C GLU A 169 5.57 10.78 -2.53
N TYR A 170 6.12 9.55 -2.48
CA TYR A 170 7.21 9.10 -3.33
C TYR A 170 6.87 7.77 -4.00
N HIS A 171 6.86 7.79 -5.33
CA HIS A 171 6.83 6.58 -6.15
C HIS A 171 8.25 6.24 -6.59
N SER A 172 8.75 5.09 -6.16
CA SER A 172 10.19 4.82 -6.16
C SER A 172 10.50 3.54 -6.90
N PHE A 173 11.33 3.60 -7.94
CA PHE A 173 11.57 2.47 -8.84
C PHE A 173 13.05 2.24 -9.13
N VAL A 174 13.44 0.97 -9.16
CA VAL A 174 14.77 0.52 -9.58
C VAL A 174 14.62 -0.61 -10.60
N ASN A 175 15.11 -0.40 -11.82
CA ASN A 175 15.04 -1.37 -12.91
C ASN A 175 13.60 -1.88 -13.22
N GLY A 176 12.57 -1.08 -12.95
CA GLY A 176 11.16 -1.49 -13.12
C GLY A 176 10.51 -2.12 -11.87
N GLN A 177 11.27 -2.34 -10.79
CA GLN A 177 10.73 -2.79 -9.51
C GLN A 177 10.29 -1.60 -8.67
N HIS A 178 9.07 -1.64 -8.15
CA HIS A 178 8.60 -0.68 -7.16
C HIS A 178 9.25 -0.97 -5.79
N THR A 179 10.00 -0.01 -5.26
CA THR A 179 10.65 -0.07 -3.95
C THR A 179 9.78 0.67 -2.93
N THR A 180 8.77 -0.02 -2.38
CA THR A 180 7.78 0.56 -1.45
C THR A 180 8.39 1.09 -0.15
N GLN A 181 9.56 0.62 0.24
CA GLN A 181 10.30 1.10 1.43
C GLN A 181 11.49 1.99 1.01
N GLY A 182 11.51 2.47 -0.23
CA GLY A 182 12.54 3.34 -0.76
C GLY A 182 13.92 2.67 -0.83
N GLY A 183 14.91 3.29 -0.20
CA GLY A 183 16.31 2.87 -0.26
C GLY A 183 17.25 4.01 -0.63
N THR A 184 18.50 3.66 -0.92
CA THR A 184 19.59 4.61 -1.15
C THR A 184 19.28 5.68 -2.21
N HIS A 185 18.57 5.30 -3.28
CA HIS A 185 18.18 6.19 -4.38
C HIS A 185 17.14 7.22 -3.96
N GLN A 186 16.10 6.82 -3.22
CA GLN A 186 15.08 7.73 -2.73
C GLN A 186 15.65 8.71 -1.71
N SER A 187 16.49 8.25 -0.78
CA SER A 187 17.15 9.12 0.19
C SER A 187 18.05 10.15 -0.51
N ALA A 188 18.84 9.71 -1.50
CA ALA A 188 19.66 10.59 -2.32
C ALA A 188 18.82 11.60 -3.12
N PHE A 189 17.67 11.19 -3.64
CA PHE A 189 16.75 12.06 -4.36
C PHE A 189 16.15 13.15 -3.48
N ARG A 190 15.69 12.78 -2.27
CA ARG A 190 15.20 13.72 -1.24
C ARG A 190 16.27 14.75 -0.87
N GLU A 191 17.52 14.30 -0.73
CA GLU A 191 18.65 15.17 -0.47
C GLU A 191 18.92 16.12 -1.65
N ALA A 192 18.95 15.58 -2.87
CA ALA A 192 19.26 16.33 -4.08
C ALA A 192 18.25 17.45 -4.36
N ILE A 193 16.95 17.19 -4.17
CA ILE A 193 15.91 18.23 -4.27
C ILE A 193 16.19 19.36 -3.28
N VAL A 194 16.43 19.01 -2.01
CA VAL A 194 16.67 19.99 -0.94
C VAL A 194 17.90 20.84 -1.25
N LYS A 195 19.01 20.21 -1.66
CA LYS A 195 20.24 20.92 -2.02
C LYS A 195 20.00 21.87 -3.20
N THR A 196 19.39 21.38 -4.28
CA THR A 196 19.13 22.16 -5.50
C THR A 196 18.25 23.36 -5.22
N VAL A 197 17.18 23.18 -4.45
CA VAL A 197 16.26 24.27 -4.08
C VAL A 197 16.94 25.32 -3.21
N ARG A 198 17.78 24.92 -2.26
CA ARG A 198 18.56 25.86 -1.43
C ARG A 198 19.54 26.67 -2.27
N ASP A 199 20.26 26.00 -3.17
CA ASP A 199 21.24 26.61 -4.06
C ASP A 199 20.54 27.61 -5.02
N PHE A 200 19.42 27.21 -5.64
CA PHE A 200 18.65 28.04 -6.59
C PHE A 200 18.13 29.34 -5.97
N TYR A 201 17.56 29.28 -4.75
CA TYR A 201 17.03 30.49 -4.08
C TYR A 201 18.08 31.24 -3.25
N GLY A 202 19.30 30.69 -3.08
CA GLY A 202 20.31 31.24 -2.17
C GLY A 202 19.85 31.33 -0.71
N LYS A 203 18.87 30.52 -0.29
CA LYS A 203 18.30 30.53 1.06
C LYS A 203 18.35 29.12 1.66
N ASN A 204 18.86 29.04 2.88
CA ASN A 204 18.95 27.79 3.63
C ASN A 204 17.60 27.45 4.29
N TYR A 205 16.61 27.07 3.48
CA TYR A 205 15.33 26.55 3.98
C TYR A 205 15.52 25.23 4.73
N ASP A 206 14.63 24.93 5.68
CA ASP A 206 14.60 23.62 6.32
C ASP A 206 14.24 22.54 5.29
N ALA A 207 14.84 21.37 5.42
CA ALA A 207 14.64 20.28 4.48
C ALA A 207 13.18 19.80 4.48
N SER A 208 12.51 19.84 5.64
CA SER A 208 11.08 19.49 5.75
C SER A 208 10.17 20.49 5.05
N ASP A 209 10.56 21.77 4.99
CA ASP A 209 9.75 22.82 4.37
C ASP A 209 9.77 22.69 2.84
N ILE A 210 10.90 22.26 2.28
CA ILE A 210 11.06 22.00 0.85
C ILE A 210 10.26 20.78 0.42
N ARG A 211 10.28 19.70 1.21
CA ARG A 211 9.58 18.46 0.85
C ARG A 211 8.10 18.45 1.23
N LYS A 212 7.62 19.49 1.91
CA LYS A 212 6.23 19.55 2.39
C LYS A 212 5.25 19.44 1.22
N SER A 213 4.35 18.46 1.28
CA SER A 213 3.35 18.22 0.23
C SER A 213 3.94 17.84 -1.13
N ILE A 214 5.20 17.39 -1.18
CA ILE A 214 5.79 16.93 -2.44
C ILE A 214 5.10 15.65 -2.90
N ILE A 215 4.79 15.59 -4.19
CA ILE A 215 4.35 14.38 -4.88
C ILE A 215 5.39 14.14 -5.97
N SER A 216 6.10 13.02 -5.88
CA SER A 216 7.19 12.77 -6.81
C SER A 216 7.35 11.30 -7.17
N ALA A 217 7.97 11.07 -8.31
CA ALA A 217 8.34 9.76 -8.77
C ALA A 217 9.81 9.77 -9.23
N ILE A 218 10.54 8.71 -8.89
CA ILE A 218 11.91 8.49 -9.36
C ILE A 218 12.05 7.06 -9.85
N SER A 219 12.61 6.91 -11.04
CA SER A 219 13.02 5.62 -11.60
C SER A 219 14.49 5.68 -11.98
N ILE A 220 15.29 4.75 -11.47
CA ILE A 220 16.70 4.62 -11.87
C ILE A 220 17.01 3.23 -12.41
N LYS A 221 18.01 3.17 -13.31
CA LYS A 221 18.54 1.91 -13.82
C LYS A 221 19.93 1.62 -13.26
N VAL A 222 19.99 0.68 -12.31
CA VAL A 222 21.22 0.28 -11.61
C VAL A 222 21.76 -1.02 -12.20
N MET A 223 23.07 -1.14 -12.40
CA MET A 223 23.66 -2.41 -12.80
C MET A 223 23.79 -3.33 -11.59
N GLU A 224 23.30 -4.57 -11.71
CA GLU A 224 23.40 -5.60 -10.67
C GLU A 224 22.88 -5.09 -9.29
N PRO A 225 21.62 -4.61 -9.21
CA PRO A 225 21.10 -4.00 -7.99
C PRO A 225 21.02 -5.01 -6.85
N VAL A 226 21.44 -4.57 -5.66
CA VAL A 226 21.34 -5.32 -4.41
C VAL A 226 20.20 -4.72 -3.59
N PHE A 227 19.23 -5.56 -3.24
CA PHE A 227 18.12 -5.20 -2.36
C PHE A 227 18.35 -5.82 -0.98
N GLU A 228 17.83 -5.16 0.06
CA GLU A 228 17.96 -5.66 1.44
C GLU A 228 17.20 -6.97 1.68
N SER A 229 16.20 -7.27 0.83
CA SER A 229 15.34 -8.44 0.94
C SER A 229 14.95 -9.01 -0.43
N GLN A 230 14.50 -10.27 -0.43
CA GLN A 230 14.03 -10.97 -1.64
C GLN A 230 12.76 -10.35 -2.24
N THR A 231 11.93 -9.68 -1.43
CA THR A 231 10.74 -8.96 -1.90
C THR A 231 11.09 -7.65 -2.60
N LYS A 232 12.37 -7.23 -2.56
CA LYS A 232 12.93 -6.08 -3.30
C LYS A 232 12.20 -4.77 -3.02
N THR A 233 11.76 -4.61 -1.77
CA THR A 233 11.04 -3.43 -1.31
C THR A 233 11.97 -2.25 -1.01
N LYS A 234 13.27 -2.52 -0.77
CA LYS A 234 14.26 -1.50 -0.42
C LYS A 234 15.60 -1.71 -1.13
N LEU A 235 16.09 -0.68 -1.82
CA LEU A 235 17.41 -0.71 -2.47
C LEU A 235 18.54 -0.53 -1.44
N GLY A 236 19.51 -1.45 -1.46
CA GLY A 236 20.72 -1.39 -0.65
C GLY A 236 21.99 -0.98 -1.41
N SER A 237 21.97 -0.99 -2.75
CA SER A 237 23.11 -0.57 -3.58
C SER A 237 23.53 0.87 -3.31
N THR A 238 24.80 1.09 -3.00
CA THR A 238 25.40 2.43 -2.89
C THR A 238 25.93 2.96 -4.23
N ASP A 239 26.16 2.06 -5.19
CA ASP A 239 26.79 2.35 -6.48
C ASP A 239 25.87 2.01 -7.65
N MET A 240 25.94 2.80 -8.74
CA MET A 240 25.22 2.50 -9.99
C MET A 240 25.80 1.29 -10.73
N GLY A 241 26.98 0.81 -10.30
CA GLY A 241 27.72 -0.34 -10.81
C GLY A 241 28.71 0.01 -11.92
N GLY A 242 29.66 -0.90 -12.18
CA GLY A 242 30.69 -0.71 -13.22
C GLY A 242 31.57 0.52 -12.98
N ASN A 243 31.72 1.38 -13.98
CA ASN A 243 32.49 2.63 -13.88
C ASN A 243 31.61 3.86 -13.60
N PHE A 244 30.34 3.67 -13.25
CA PHE A 244 29.44 4.77 -12.90
C PHE A 244 29.67 5.24 -11.46
N PRO A 245 29.36 6.49 -11.13
CA PRO A 245 29.51 7.01 -9.77
C PRO A 245 28.54 6.35 -8.79
N THR A 246 28.65 6.74 -7.51
CA THR A 246 27.70 6.33 -6.47
C THR A 246 26.27 6.73 -6.87
N VAL A 247 25.27 5.97 -6.42
CA VAL A 247 23.84 6.31 -6.61
C VAL A 247 23.57 7.75 -6.15
N ARG A 248 24.15 8.13 -5.01
CA ARG A 248 24.01 9.48 -4.45
C ARG A 248 24.57 10.55 -5.38
N THR A 249 25.82 10.40 -5.84
CA THR A 249 26.46 11.36 -6.74
C THR A 249 25.69 11.46 -8.05
N TYR A 250 25.34 10.33 -8.65
CA TYR A 250 24.60 10.28 -9.92
C TYR A 250 23.27 11.06 -9.84
N ILE A 251 22.49 10.85 -8.79
CA ILE A 251 21.21 11.54 -8.59
C ILE A 251 21.41 13.03 -8.27
N ASN A 252 22.39 13.38 -7.43
CA ASN A 252 22.67 14.78 -7.10
C ASN A 252 23.10 15.60 -8.32
N ASP A 253 23.98 15.04 -9.16
CA ASP A 253 24.45 15.72 -10.37
C ASP A 253 23.31 15.92 -11.38
N PHE A 254 22.49 14.87 -11.56
CA PHE A 254 21.33 14.94 -12.45
C PHE A 254 20.29 15.95 -11.97
N VAL A 255 19.78 15.80 -10.74
CA VAL A 255 18.76 16.72 -10.20
C VAL A 255 19.32 18.14 -10.10
N GLY A 256 20.54 18.29 -9.59
CA GLY A 256 21.20 19.59 -9.45
C GLY A 256 21.32 20.34 -10.78
N THR A 257 21.59 19.63 -11.87
CA THR A 257 21.68 20.26 -13.20
C THR A 257 20.31 20.48 -13.83
N TYR A 258 19.47 19.45 -13.87
CA TYR A 258 18.24 19.48 -14.67
C TYR A 258 17.11 20.23 -13.98
N LEU A 259 16.96 20.10 -12.65
CA LEU A 259 15.94 20.84 -11.90
C LEU A 259 16.28 22.31 -11.81
N ASP A 260 17.55 22.67 -11.56
CA ASP A 260 18.00 24.07 -11.56
C ASP A 260 17.72 24.75 -12.91
N ASN A 261 18.12 24.11 -14.01
CA ASN A 261 17.83 24.60 -15.36
C ASN A 261 16.32 24.73 -15.62
N TYR A 262 15.51 23.79 -15.12
CA TYR A 262 14.07 23.85 -15.28
C TYR A 262 13.48 25.06 -14.55
N LEU A 263 13.89 25.31 -13.31
CA LEU A 263 13.38 26.42 -12.50
C LEU A 263 13.79 27.78 -13.09
N HIS A 264 15.00 27.90 -13.64
CA HIS A 264 15.43 29.09 -14.39
C HIS A 264 14.58 29.34 -15.65
N LYS A 265 14.19 28.28 -16.36
CA LYS A 265 13.35 28.37 -17.58
C LYS A 265 11.86 28.62 -17.28
N HIS A 266 11.39 28.27 -16.08
CA HIS A 266 9.97 28.34 -15.69
C HIS A 266 9.78 29.18 -14.42
N PRO A 267 9.95 30.51 -14.50
CA PRO A 267 9.91 31.39 -13.32
C PRO A 267 8.57 31.33 -12.57
N GLU A 268 7.44 31.11 -13.25
CA GLU A 268 6.14 30.94 -12.61
C GLU A 268 6.07 29.70 -11.70
N THR A 269 6.71 28.60 -12.12
CA THR A 269 6.79 27.37 -11.31
C THR A 269 7.69 27.59 -10.11
N ALA A 270 8.85 28.24 -10.32
CA ALA A 270 9.75 28.60 -9.24
C ALA A 270 9.05 29.50 -8.19
N GLU A 271 8.33 30.53 -8.61
CA GLU A 271 7.61 31.40 -7.68
C GLU A 271 6.56 30.64 -6.84
N LYS A 272 5.77 29.77 -7.48
CA LYS A 272 4.78 28.93 -6.77
C LYS A 272 5.44 27.99 -5.77
N LEU A 273 6.54 27.34 -6.16
CA LEU A 273 7.33 26.48 -5.28
C LEU A 273 7.86 27.28 -4.08
N GLN A 274 8.48 28.43 -4.31
CA GLN A 274 9.03 29.25 -3.23
C GLN A 274 7.94 29.70 -2.24
N ARG A 275 6.79 30.15 -2.74
CA ARG A 275 5.64 30.53 -1.90
C ARG A 275 5.18 29.36 -1.02
N LYS A 276 5.07 28.15 -1.57
CA LYS A 276 4.71 26.94 -0.81
C LYS A 276 5.72 26.63 0.29
N ILE A 277 7.02 26.72 -0.01
CA ILE A 277 8.10 26.51 0.98
C ILE A 277 7.99 27.54 2.12
N MET A 278 7.73 28.81 1.81
CA MET A 278 7.56 29.86 2.82
C MET A 278 6.32 29.65 3.69
N MET A 279 5.22 29.17 3.10
CA MET A 279 4.02 28.77 3.86
C MET A 279 4.35 27.60 4.81
N ALA A 280 5.03 26.56 4.32
CA ALA A 280 5.46 25.43 5.13
C ALA A 280 6.39 25.86 6.28
N GLU A 281 7.34 26.77 6.01
CA GLU A 281 8.23 27.35 7.02
C GLU A 281 7.44 28.06 8.14
N LYS A 282 6.42 28.84 7.77
CA LYS A 282 5.54 29.53 8.72
C LYS A 282 4.75 28.54 9.56
N GLU A 283 4.08 27.58 8.93
CA GLU A 283 3.29 26.53 9.61
C GLU A 283 4.15 25.71 10.57
N ARG A 284 5.36 25.31 10.16
CA ARG A 284 6.28 24.55 11.01
C ARG A 284 6.70 25.35 12.23
N LYS A 285 7.00 26.64 12.09
CA LYS A 285 7.32 27.51 13.24
C LYS A 285 6.15 27.61 14.21
N GLU A 286 4.92 27.77 13.71
CA GLU A 286 3.71 27.79 14.54
C GLU A 286 3.48 26.44 15.25
N LEU A 287 3.67 25.32 14.55
CA LEU A 287 3.51 23.98 15.12
C LEU A 287 4.64 23.59 16.07
N SER A 288 5.85 24.12 15.91
CA SER A 288 7.01 23.74 16.73
C SER A 288 6.77 23.96 18.23
N GLY A 289 6.12 25.09 18.59
CA GLY A 289 5.72 25.38 19.96
C GLY A 289 4.71 24.37 20.49
N ILE A 290 3.70 24.02 19.68
CA ILE A 290 2.64 23.06 20.06
C ILE A 290 3.21 21.66 20.22
N ARG A 291 4.09 21.22 19.30
CA ARG A 291 4.81 19.95 19.38
C ARG A 291 5.64 19.87 20.65
N LYS A 292 6.40 20.93 20.97
CA LYS A 292 7.20 20.99 22.20
C LYS A 292 6.32 20.86 23.44
N LEU A 293 5.22 21.61 23.52
CA LEU A 293 4.26 21.52 24.63
C LEU A 293 3.61 20.14 24.73
N ALA A 294 3.26 19.51 23.61
CA ALA A 294 2.72 18.15 23.58
C ALA A 294 3.75 17.12 24.06
N ARG A 295 4.99 17.23 23.60
CA ARG A 295 6.11 16.37 24.03
C ARG A 295 6.44 16.55 25.51
N ASP A 296 6.42 17.78 26.00
CA ASP A 296 6.65 18.09 27.41
C ASP A 296 5.51 17.58 28.30
N ARG A 297 4.25 17.66 27.83
CA ARG A 297 3.10 17.01 28.49
C ARG A 297 3.28 15.50 28.55
N ALA A 298 3.65 14.86 27.43
CA ALA A 298 3.89 13.42 27.37
C ALA A 298 5.03 12.98 28.30
N LYS A 299 6.14 13.75 28.36
CA LYS A 299 7.26 13.50 29.28
C LYS A 299 6.84 13.62 30.75
N LYS A 300 6.05 14.65 31.10
CA LYS A 300 5.54 14.85 32.48
C LYS A 300 4.53 13.79 32.90
N ALA A 301 3.80 13.20 31.95
CA ALA A 301 2.75 12.21 32.21
C ALA A 301 3.26 10.77 32.50
N ASN A 302 4.59 10.57 32.63
CA ASN A 302 5.26 9.25 32.64
C ASN A 302 5.00 8.46 31.35
N LEU A 303 6.07 8.34 30.56
CA LEU A 303 6.18 7.95 29.15
C LEU A 303 5.77 6.49 28.82
N HIS A 304 4.63 6.02 29.31
CA HIS A 304 4.00 4.81 28.80
C HIS A 304 2.71 5.22 28.10
N ASN A 305 2.64 4.98 26.79
CA ASN A 305 1.35 5.02 26.09
C ASN A 305 0.50 3.89 26.66
N LYS A 306 -0.27 4.14 27.73
CA LYS A 306 -1.07 3.12 28.42
C LYS A 306 -2.14 2.50 27.53
N LYS A 307 -2.45 3.16 26.40
CA LYS A 307 -3.41 2.70 25.39
C LYS A 307 -2.78 1.73 24.39
N LEU A 308 -1.46 1.77 24.21
CA LEU A 308 -0.74 0.86 23.34
C LEU A 308 -0.24 -0.35 24.13
N ARG A 309 -0.70 -1.53 23.73
CA ARG A 309 -0.13 -2.82 24.10
C ARG A 309 0.63 -3.34 22.89
N ASP A 310 1.91 -3.06 22.88
CA ASP A 310 2.78 -3.29 21.73
C ASP A 310 3.03 -4.77 21.44
N CYS A 311 3.50 -5.06 20.22
CA CYS A 311 4.05 -6.36 19.82
C CYS A 311 5.59 -6.29 19.77
N ARG A 312 6.24 -7.43 19.52
CA ARG A 312 7.71 -7.52 19.54
C ARG A 312 8.36 -7.30 18.18
N VAL A 313 7.62 -7.58 17.12
CA VAL A 313 8.08 -7.52 15.73
C VAL A 313 7.32 -6.41 15.04
N HIS A 314 8.07 -5.50 14.41
CA HIS A 314 7.55 -4.37 13.65
C HIS A 314 7.92 -4.49 12.18
N LEU A 315 7.22 -3.76 11.31
CA LEU A 315 7.43 -3.80 9.86
C LEU A 315 8.87 -3.43 9.45
N GLU A 316 9.53 -2.59 10.24
CA GLU A 316 10.93 -2.14 10.07
C GLU A 316 11.97 -3.23 10.37
N ASP A 317 11.59 -4.33 11.04
CA ASP A 317 12.49 -5.43 11.38
C ASP A 317 12.83 -6.28 10.15
N MET A 318 13.65 -5.75 9.24
CA MET A 318 13.96 -6.36 7.93
C MET A 318 14.53 -7.79 7.99
N LYS A 319 15.09 -8.18 9.14
CA LYS A 319 15.63 -9.52 9.39
C LYS A 319 14.58 -10.53 9.87
N ASN A 320 13.40 -10.07 10.27
CA ASN A 320 12.34 -10.92 10.78
C ASN A 320 11.34 -11.23 9.67
N GLU A 321 11.18 -12.51 9.34
CA GLU A 321 10.28 -12.97 8.28
C GLU A 321 8.81 -12.64 8.57
N ARG A 322 8.43 -12.56 9.85
CA ARG A 322 7.07 -12.28 10.31
C ARG A 322 6.73 -10.79 10.35
N ARG A 323 7.65 -9.89 9.96
CA ARG A 323 7.42 -8.43 9.97
C ARG A 323 6.19 -7.99 9.16
N LEU A 324 5.85 -8.73 8.09
CA LEU A 324 4.69 -8.43 7.26
C LEU A 324 3.37 -8.85 7.91
N GLU A 325 3.41 -9.70 8.94
CA GLU A 325 2.26 -10.04 9.79
C GLU A 325 2.00 -8.97 10.86
N SER A 326 2.93 -8.02 11.05
CA SER A 326 2.81 -6.99 12.09
C SER A 326 1.50 -6.21 11.94
N THR A 327 0.66 -6.24 12.97
CA THR A 327 -0.71 -5.75 12.93
C THR A 327 -1.02 -4.90 14.14
N LEU A 328 -1.52 -3.69 13.96
CA LEU A 328 -2.09 -2.86 15.04
C LEU A 328 -3.61 -2.89 14.97
N PHE A 329 -4.26 -3.44 16.00
CA PHE A 329 -5.71 -3.34 16.18
C PHE A 329 -6.07 -2.05 16.91
N ILE A 330 -6.86 -1.18 16.28
CA ILE A 330 -7.42 0.03 16.89
C ILE A 330 -8.84 -0.31 17.34
N THR A 331 -9.07 -0.32 18.65
CA THR A 331 -10.36 -0.68 19.24
C THR A 331 -11.06 0.53 19.85
N GLU A 332 -12.40 0.55 19.85
CA GLU A 332 -13.22 1.62 20.43
C GLU A 332 -12.94 1.89 21.92
N GLY A 333 -12.64 0.83 22.70
CA GLY A 333 -12.50 0.97 24.15
C GLY A 333 -11.84 -0.23 24.82
N ASP A 334 -11.69 -0.12 26.14
CA ASP A 334 -10.91 -1.08 26.92
C ASP A 334 -11.52 -2.50 26.93
N SER A 335 -12.84 -2.63 26.78
CA SER A 335 -13.55 -3.93 26.70
C SER A 335 -13.05 -4.79 25.53
N ALA A 336 -13.21 -4.29 24.29
CA ALA A 336 -12.72 -4.97 23.10
C ALA A 336 -11.19 -5.15 23.13
N SER A 337 -10.46 -4.13 23.58
CA SER A 337 -9.00 -4.22 23.72
C SER A 337 -8.56 -5.34 24.67
N GLY A 338 -9.34 -5.59 25.73
CA GLY A 338 -9.08 -6.61 26.73
C GLY A 338 -9.19 -8.02 26.15
N SER A 339 -10.25 -8.27 25.37
CA SER A 339 -10.45 -9.54 24.66
C SER A 339 -9.33 -9.78 23.65
N ILE A 340 -9.00 -8.80 22.81
CA ILE A 340 -7.91 -8.93 21.83
C ILE A 340 -6.57 -9.15 22.53
N THR A 341 -6.26 -8.39 23.58
CA THR A 341 -4.96 -8.55 24.26
C THR A 341 -4.74 -9.96 24.79
N LYS A 342 -5.79 -10.58 25.33
CA LYS A 342 -5.71 -11.94 25.88
C LYS A 342 -5.56 -13.02 24.79
N SER A 343 -5.98 -12.71 23.56
CA SER A 343 -6.10 -13.67 22.47
C SER A 343 -5.01 -13.52 21.39
N ARG A 344 -4.35 -12.36 21.33
CA ARG A 344 -3.40 -11.99 20.28
C ARG A 344 -2.09 -12.78 20.32
N ASP A 345 -1.43 -12.93 19.18
CA ASP A 345 0.00 -13.25 19.15
C ASP A 345 0.81 -12.00 19.54
N VAL A 346 1.40 -12.02 20.74
CA VAL A 346 2.22 -10.91 21.27
C VAL A 346 3.46 -10.59 20.41
N ASN A 347 3.86 -11.49 19.51
CA ASN A 347 5.00 -11.23 18.64
C ASN A 347 4.63 -10.27 17.50
N THR A 348 3.47 -10.43 16.87
CA THR A 348 3.10 -9.71 15.64
C THR A 348 1.88 -8.81 15.77
N GLN A 349 1.05 -8.98 16.80
CA GLN A 349 -0.21 -8.25 16.92
C GLN A 349 -0.16 -7.31 18.09
N ALA A 350 -0.35 -6.01 17.88
CA ALA A 350 -0.46 -4.96 18.89
C ALA A 350 -1.91 -4.45 19.00
N VAL A 351 -2.23 -3.80 20.13
CA VAL A 351 -3.57 -3.25 20.38
C VAL A 351 -3.47 -1.81 20.85
N PHE A 352 -4.27 -0.93 20.27
CA PHE A 352 -4.45 0.47 20.68
C PHE A 352 -5.90 0.71 21.09
N SER A 353 -6.14 1.06 22.36
CA SER A 353 -7.49 1.39 22.85
C SER A 353 -7.79 2.89 22.76
N LEU A 354 -8.88 3.24 22.05
CA LEU A 354 -9.45 4.58 22.07
C LEU A 354 -10.24 4.81 23.37
N ARG A 355 -10.57 6.08 23.65
CA ARG A 355 -11.54 6.42 24.69
C ARG A 355 -12.75 7.10 24.07
N GLY A 356 -13.77 6.31 23.80
CA GLY A 356 -15.01 6.79 23.22
C GLY A 356 -14.83 7.26 21.77
N LYS A 357 -15.74 8.11 21.31
CA LYS A 357 -15.81 8.55 19.92
C LYS A 357 -14.64 9.49 19.60
N PRO A 358 -13.81 9.18 18.58
CA PRO A 358 -12.74 10.08 18.14
C PRO A 358 -13.30 11.45 17.73
N LEU A 359 -12.45 12.48 17.83
CA LEU A 359 -12.83 13.80 17.36
C LEU A 359 -13.05 13.78 15.84
N ASN A 360 -14.15 14.36 15.35
CA ASN A 360 -14.30 14.58 13.92
C ASN A 360 -13.22 15.57 13.46
N SER A 361 -12.27 15.07 12.68
CA SER A 361 -11.12 15.84 12.20
C SER A 361 -11.39 16.57 10.90
N TYR A 362 -12.56 16.37 10.27
CA TYR A 362 -12.87 16.99 8.98
C TYR A 362 -12.75 18.52 9.03
N GLY A 363 -11.94 19.09 8.13
CA GLY A 363 -11.69 20.53 8.03
C GLY A 363 -10.82 21.12 9.15
N MET A 364 -10.31 20.29 10.08
CA MET A 364 -9.37 20.72 11.11
C MET A 364 -7.92 20.72 10.62
N SER A 365 -7.13 21.68 11.10
CA SER A 365 -5.70 21.72 10.77
C SER A 365 -4.90 20.63 11.49
N LYS A 366 -3.70 20.29 10.98
CA LYS A 366 -2.79 19.29 11.59
C LYS A 366 -2.41 19.60 13.05
N LYS A 367 -2.63 20.84 13.52
CA LYS A 367 -2.52 21.22 14.94
C LYS A 367 -3.34 20.32 15.86
N ILE A 368 -4.55 19.91 15.44
CA ILE A 368 -5.42 19.09 16.27
C ILE A 368 -4.83 17.71 16.55
N VAL A 369 -4.01 17.18 15.64
CA VAL A 369 -3.34 15.88 15.81
C VAL A 369 -2.42 15.91 17.03
N TYR A 370 -1.77 17.05 17.32
CA TYR A 370 -0.89 17.20 18.48
C TYR A 370 -1.63 17.57 19.76
N GLU A 371 -2.72 18.32 19.65
CA GLU A 371 -3.50 18.80 20.81
C GLU A 371 -4.47 17.75 21.33
N ASN A 372 -5.03 16.92 20.45
CA ASN A 372 -5.87 15.80 20.81
C ASN A 372 -4.98 14.63 21.24
N GLU A 373 -5.19 14.16 22.48
CA GLU A 373 -4.38 13.09 23.06
C GLU A 373 -4.53 11.76 22.30
N GLU A 374 -5.73 11.40 21.82
CA GLU A 374 -5.95 10.16 21.07
C GLU A 374 -5.13 10.15 19.77
N PHE A 375 -5.24 11.21 18.98
CA PHE A 375 -4.54 11.31 17.70
C PHE A 375 -3.04 11.41 17.86
N ASN A 376 -2.56 12.13 18.87
CA ASN A 376 -1.13 12.24 19.15
C ASN A 376 -0.54 10.87 19.52
N LEU A 377 -1.21 10.15 20.44
CA LEU A 377 -0.77 8.83 20.86
C LEU A 377 -0.86 7.79 19.72
N LEU A 378 -1.88 7.86 18.87
CA LEU A 378 -2.02 6.97 17.72
C LEU A 378 -0.95 7.26 16.65
N GLN A 379 -0.71 8.53 16.35
CA GLN A 379 0.36 8.96 15.43
C GLN A 379 1.73 8.47 15.92
N ALA A 380 2.01 8.62 17.22
CA ALA A 380 3.24 8.13 17.83
C ALA A 380 3.31 6.60 17.84
N ALA A 381 2.20 5.90 18.06
CA ALA A 381 2.15 4.45 18.03
C ALA A 381 2.50 3.89 16.64
N LEU A 382 2.05 4.55 15.57
CA LEU A 382 2.32 4.15 14.18
C LEU A 382 3.67 4.64 13.65
N ASN A 383 4.27 5.66 14.29
CA ASN A 383 5.48 6.37 13.84
C ASN A 383 5.31 7.08 12.49
N ILE A 384 4.19 7.77 12.30
CA ILE A 384 3.83 8.44 11.04
C ILE A 384 3.91 9.96 11.11
N GLU A 385 4.72 10.51 12.03
CA GLU A 385 4.77 11.96 12.24
C GLU A 385 5.30 12.72 11.01
N GLU A 386 6.39 12.21 10.44
CA GLU A 386 7.13 12.85 9.37
C GLU A 386 6.94 12.14 8.02
N SER A 387 6.93 10.81 8.00
CA SER A 387 6.76 10.00 6.79
C SER A 387 6.27 8.58 7.14
N LEU A 388 6.01 7.76 6.11
CA LEU A 388 5.69 6.33 6.27
C LEU A 388 6.92 5.41 6.19
N GLU A 389 8.13 5.97 6.00
CA GLU A 389 9.36 5.18 5.83
C GLU A 389 9.63 4.23 7.01
N ASP A 390 9.39 4.73 8.22
CA ASP A 390 9.57 4.01 9.48
C ASP A 390 8.21 3.56 10.07
N LEU A 391 7.23 3.26 9.20
CA LEU A 391 5.93 2.75 9.62
C LEU A 391 6.11 1.45 10.42
N ARG A 392 5.51 1.39 11.61
CA ARG A 392 5.75 0.30 12.57
C ARG A 392 4.97 -0.97 12.30
N TYR A 393 3.81 -0.89 11.64
CA TYR A 393 2.92 -2.04 11.43
C TYR A 393 2.51 -2.13 9.97
N ASN A 394 2.57 -3.34 9.42
CA ASN A 394 2.15 -3.61 8.05
C ASN A 394 0.63 -3.52 7.89
N ASN A 395 -0.11 -3.98 8.90
CA ASN A 395 -1.57 -3.97 8.89
C ASN A 395 -2.08 -3.08 10.02
N ILE A 396 -2.93 -2.11 9.69
CA ILE A 396 -3.59 -1.23 10.64
C ILE A 396 -5.06 -1.55 10.55
N VAL A 397 -5.59 -2.18 11.59
CA VAL A 397 -6.91 -2.80 11.58
C VAL A 397 -7.84 -2.03 12.51
N ILE A 398 -8.88 -1.43 11.94
CA ILE A 398 -9.97 -0.83 12.71
C ILE A 398 -10.89 -1.97 13.18
N ALA A 399 -10.89 -2.21 14.49
CA ALA A 399 -11.69 -3.24 15.15
C ALA A 399 -12.79 -2.57 15.98
N THR A 400 -13.93 -2.31 15.34
CA THR A 400 -15.12 -1.72 15.96
C THR A 400 -16.29 -2.70 15.96
N ASP A 401 -17.25 -2.47 16.84
CA ASP A 401 -18.48 -3.25 16.89
C ASP A 401 -19.29 -3.07 15.58
N ALA A 402 -20.17 -4.03 15.31
CA ALA A 402 -21.03 -4.06 14.12
C ALA A 402 -22.36 -3.30 14.34
N ASP A 403 -22.34 -2.30 15.23
CA ASP A 403 -23.48 -1.44 15.57
C ASP A 403 -23.29 -0.01 15.02
N VAL A 404 -24.28 0.85 15.27
CA VAL A 404 -24.28 2.24 14.76
C VAL A 404 -23.11 3.06 15.32
N ASP A 405 -22.72 2.81 16.57
CA ASP A 405 -21.63 3.54 17.22
C ASP A 405 -20.26 3.10 16.68
N GLY A 406 -20.05 1.80 16.50
CA GLY A 406 -18.86 1.24 15.87
C GLY A 406 -18.71 1.70 14.41
N MET A 407 -19.81 1.74 13.64
CA MET A 407 -19.80 2.31 12.29
C MET A 407 -19.40 3.79 12.27
N HIS A 408 -19.88 4.57 13.26
CA HIS A 408 -19.51 5.98 13.37
C HIS A 408 -18.02 6.17 13.74
N ILE A 409 -17.49 5.39 14.69
CA ILE A 409 -16.07 5.42 15.06
C ILE A 409 -15.19 5.06 13.87
N ARG A 410 -15.58 4.02 13.11
CA ARG A 410 -14.90 3.61 11.88
C ARG A 410 -14.82 4.77 10.89
N LEU A 411 -15.92 5.48 10.66
CA LEU A 411 -15.94 6.66 9.77
C LEU A 411 -15.01 7.78 10.25
N LEU A 412 -14.99 8.06 11.55
CA LEU A 412 -14.14 9.09 12.15
C LEU A 412 -12.63 8.77 12.03
N LEU A 413 -12.26 7.51 12.23
CA LEU A 413 -10.89 7.04 12.05
C LEU A 413 -10.45 7.07 10.59
N ILE A 414 -11.29 6.60 9.68
CA ILE A 414 -11.02 6.65 8.23
C ILE A 414 -10.85 8.11 7.80
N THR A 415 -11.70 9.03 8.29
CA THR A 415 -11.58 10.47 8.03
C THR A 415 -10.24 11.02 8.50
N PHE A 416 -9.79 10.65 9.70
CA PHE A 416 -8.48 11.04 10.23
C PHE A 416 -7.33 10.57 9.33
N PHE A 417 -7.33 9.31 8.90
CA PHE A 417 -6.30 8.79 8.01
C PHE A 417 -6.37 9.44 6.62
N LEU A 418 -7.55 9.59 6.03
CA LEU A 418 -7.73 10.25 4.73
C LEU A 418 -7.22 11.70 4.73
N GLN A 419 -7.49 12.47 5.79
CA GLN A 419 -7.14 13.89 5.82
C GLN A 419 -5.66 14.13 6.11
N PHE A 420 -5.05 13.35 7.00
CA PHE A 420 -3.69 13.64 7.47
C PHE A 420 -2.63 12.66 6.98
N PHE A 421 -3.02 11.43 6.63
CA PHE A 421 -2.12 10.33 6.26
C PHE A 421 -2.70 9.49 5.09
N PRO A 422 -3.14 10.09 3.97
CA PRO A 422 -3.80 9.35 2.89
C PRO A 422 -2.92 8.28 2.25
N GLU A 423 -1.60 8.48 2.26
CA GLU A 423 -0.60 7.54 1.75
C GLU A 423 -0.70 6.16 2.41
N LEU A 424 -1.07 6.09 3.69
CA LEU A 424 -1.22 4.84 4.43
C LEU A 424 -2.35 3.97 3.83
N ILE A 425 -3.39 4.61 3.30
CA ILE A 425 -4.49 3.94 2.61
C ILE A 425 -4.07 3.59 1.17
N LYS A 426 -3.42 4.51 0.46
CA LYS A 426 -2.92 4.28 -0.91
C LYS A 426 -1.97 3.07 -0.98
N GLU A 427 -1.09 2.93 0.00
CA GLU A 427 -0.13 1.82 0.14
C GLU A 427 -0.79 0.51 0.62
N GLY A 428 -2.05 0.55 1.05
CA GLY A 428 -2.83 -0.63 1.41
C GLY A 428 -2.56 -1.15 2.83
N HIS A 429 -2.26 -0.25 3.77
CA HIS A 429 -2.02 -0.62 5.17
C HIS A 429 -3.28 -0.59 6.03
N LEU A 430 -4.36 0.09 5.63
CA LEU A 430 -5.58 0.23 6.43
C LEU A 430 -6.62 -0.85 6.10
N TYR A 431 -7.12 -1.52 7.13
CA TYR A 431 -8.10 -2.58 7.06
C TYR A 431 -9.21 -2.39 8.09
N ILE A 432 -10.35 -3.01 7.82
CA ILE A 432 -11.47 -3.17 8.74
C ILE A 432 -11.53 -4.64 9.17
N LEU A 433 -11.59 -4.90 10.47
CA LEU A 433 -11.84 -6.24 10.98
C LEU A 433 -13.30 -6.61 10.73
N GLN A 434 -13.52 -7.69 9.98
CA GLN A 434 -14.83 -8.31 9.87
C GLN A 434 -15.01 -9.28 11.03
N THR A 435 -16.11 -9.14 11.77
CA THR A 435 -16.46 -10.01 12.89
C THR A 435 -17.76 -10.76 12.64
N PRO A 436 -17.90 -11.97 13.18
CA PRO A 436 -19.11 -12.75 12.96
C PRO A 436 -20.31 -12.06 13.62
N LEU A 437 -21.43 -12.06 12.91
CA LEU A 437 -22.70 -11.56 13.42
C LEU A 437 -23.41 -12.63 14.27
N PHE A 438 -23.20 -13.91 13.92
CA PHE A 438 -23.85 -15.03 14.58
C PHE A 438 -22.88 -16.18 14.86
N ARG A 439 -23.19 -16.95 15.89
CA ARG A 439 -22.64 -18.27 16.17
C ARG A 439 -23.77 -19.28 16.14
N VAL A 440 -23.65 -20.32 15.32
CA VAL A 440 -24.59 -21.44 15.25
C VAL A 440 -23.85 -22.69 15.71
N ARG A 441 -24.32 -23.34 16.77
CA ARG A 441 -23.62 -24.50 17.35
C ARG A 441 -24.56 -25.65 17.69
N ASN A 442 -24.03 -26.86 17.62
CA ASN A 442 -24.63 -28.05 18.23
C ASN A 442 -23.62 -28.70 19.20
N LYS A 443 -23.88 -29.93 19.66
CA LYS A 443 -22.96 -30.63 20.58
C LYS A 443 -21.61 -31.03 19.96
N LYS A 444 -21.47 -30.97 18.62
CA LYS A 444 -20.30 -31.48 17.88
C LYS A 444 -19.54 -30.38 17.12
N GLU A 445 -20.23 -29.39 16.58
CA GLU A 445 -19.67 -28.38 15.67
C GLU A 445 -20.20 -26.98 16.03
N THR A 446 -19.33 -25.98 15.91
CA THR A 446 -19.61 -24.55 16.06
C THR A 446 -19.25 -23.84 14.77
N ILE A 447 -20.17 -23.05 14.22
CA ILE A 447 -20.00 -22.31 12.97
C ILE A 447 -20.21 -20.81 13.25
N TYR A 448 -19.23 -20.00 12.87
CA TYR A 448 -19.30 -18.54 12.97
C TYR A 448 -19.71 -17.95 11.62
N CYS A 449 -20.76 -17.13 11.64
CA CYS A 449 -21.43 -16.63 10.44
C CYS A 449 -21.31 -15.11 10.37
N TYR A 450 -20.90 -14.59 9.21
CA TYR A 450 -20.64 -13.18 8.93
C TYR A 450 -21.77 -12.53 8.13
N SER A 451 -22.73 -13.32 7.66
CA SER A 451 -23.93 -12.85 6.98
C SER A 451 -25.15 -13.63 7.43
N ASP A 452 -26.33 -13.09 7.15
CA ASP A 452 -27.59 -13.80 7.39
C ASP A 452 -27.72 -15.06 6.51
N GLU A 453 -27.16 -15.03 5.31
CA GLU A 453 -27.10 -16.18 4.41
C GLU A 453 -26.23 -17.30 5.01
N GLU A 454 -25.01 -16.98 5.47
CA GLU A 454 -24.14 -17.93 6.18
C GLU A 454 -24.85 -18.52 7.42
N ARG A 455 -25.65 -17.72 8.14
CA ARG A 455 -26.46 -18.18 9.27
C ARG A 455 -27.50 -19.22 8.83
N ARG A 456 -28.26 -18.94 7.77
CA ARG A 456 -29.29 -19.86 7.25
C ARG A 456 -28.67 -21.18 6.79
N ASP A 457 -27.53 -21.11 6.09
CA ASP A 457 -26.80 -22.30 5.64
C ASP A 457 -26.26 -23.12 6.81
N ALA A 458 -25.73 -22.46 7.84
CA ALA A 458 -25.24 -23.12 9.05
C ALA A 458 -26.37 -23.85 9.82
N ILE A 459 -27.56 -23.25 9.90
CA ILE A 459 -28.74 -23.87 10.53
C ILE A 459 -29.15 -25.13 9.76
N GLN A 460 -29.20 -25.06 8.42
CA GLN A 460 -29.52 -26.22 7.59
C GLN A 460 -28.47 -27.34 7.73
N LYS A 461 -27.18 -26.98 7.73
CA LYS A 461 -26.07 -27.93 7.85
C LYS A 461 -26.08 -28.68 9.18
N LEU A 462 -26.31 -27.98 10.30
CA LEU A 462 -26.14 -28.57 11.63
C LEU A 462 -27.26 -29.51 12.05
N SER A 463 -28.41 -29.50 11.33
CA SER A 463 -29.59 -30.37 11.50
C SER A 463 -30.18 -30.41 12.93
N GLY A 464 -31.51 -30.27 13.06
CA GLY A 464 -32.18 -30.20 14.37
C GLY A 464 -32.38 -28.77 14.89
N LYS A 465 -32.33 -28.55 16.21
CA LYS A 465 -32.44 -27.23 16.86
C LYS A 465 -31.04 -26.76 17.35
N PRO A 466 -30.19 -26.19 16.48
CA PRO A 466 -28.92 -25.64 16.90
C PRO A 466 -29.11 -24.41 17.80
N GLU A 467 -28.17 -24.20 18.71
CA GLU A 467 -28.12 -22.97 19.52
C GLU A 467 -27.58 -21.84 18.64
N ILE A 468 -28.33 -20.74 18.56
CA ILE A 468 -27.98 -19.55 17.78
C ILE A 468 -27.70 -18.42 18.76
N THR A 469 -26.50 -17.85 18.69
CA THR A 469 -26.11 -16.66 19.45
C THR A 469 -25.84 -15.53 18.47
N ARG A 470 -26.43 -14.34 18.68
CA ARG A 470 -26.08 -13.12 17.95
C ARG A 470 -25.07 -12.34 18.78
N PHE A 471 -23.95 -11.96 18.18
CA PHE A 471 -22.99 -11.07 18.83
C PHE A 471 -23.44 -9.63 18.64
N LYS A 472 -23.54 -8.86 19.72
CA LYS A 472 -23.89 -7.43 19.63
C LYS A 472 -22.66 -6.53 19.62
N GLY A 473 -21.56 -6.99 20.23
CA GLY A 473 -20.30 -6.24 20.27
C GLY A 473 -19.10 -7.13 20.49
N LEU A 474 -17.91 -6.60 20.22
CA LEU A 474 -16.63 -7.31 20.34
C LEU A 474 -16.32 -7.70 21.78
N GLY A 475 -16.84 -6.94 22.76
CA GLY A 475 -16.67 -7.21 24.18
C GLY A 475 -17.47 -8.41 24.71
N GLU A 476 -18.49 -8.88 23.98
CA GLU A 476 -19.29 -10.06 24.36
C GLU A 476 -18.61 -11.38 23.95
N ILE A 477 -17.64 -11.28 23.03
CA ILE A 477 -16.88 -12.43 22.54
C ILE A 477 -15.81 -12.77 23.58
N SER A 478 -15.85 -14.00 24.08
CA SER A 478 -14.84 -14.49 25.02
C SER A 478 -13.46 -14.56 24.35
N PRO A 479 -12.35 -14.36 25.09
CA PRO A 479 -11.00 -14.44 24.52
C PRO A 479 -10.73 -15.74 23.75
N ASP A 480 -11.20 -16.87 24.29
CA ASP A 480 -11.04 -18.18 23.66
C ASP A 480 -11.72 -18.26 22.29
N GLU A 481 -12.86 -17.58 22.11
CA GLU A 481 -13.52 -17.48 20.81
C GLU A 481 -12.84 -16.44 19.92
N PHE A 482 -12.41 -15.30 20.48
CA PHE A 482 -11.81 -14.21 19.72
C PHE A 482 -10.51 -14.62 19.04
N GLN A 483 -9.73 -15.52 19.66
CA GLN A 483 -8.50 -16.05 19.09
C GLN A 483 -8.71 -16.64 17.68
N HIS A 484 -9.89 -17.23 17.40
CA HIS A 484 -10.22 -17.78 16.09
C HIS A 484 -10.50 -16.71 15.02
N PHE A 485 -10.78 -15.47 15.42
CA PHE A 485 -11.09 -14.38 14.51
C PHE A 485 -9.89 -13.50 14.16
N ILE A 486 -8.83 -13.57 14.95
CA ILE A 486 -7.57 -12.83 14.71
C ILE A 486 -6.38 -13.76 14.44
N GLY A 487 -6.61 -15.06 14.28
CA GLY A 487 -5.59 -16.03 13.86
C GLY A 487 -5.40 -16.05 12.35
N ASP A 488 -5.00 -17.21 11.82
CA ASP A 488 -4.65 -17.38 10.40
C ASP A 488 -5.83 -17.13 9.44
N ASP A 489 -7.06 -17.38 9.90
CA ASP A 489 -8.30 -17.21 9.12
C ASP A 489 -8.94 -15.82 9.31
N ILE A 490 -8.17 -14.82 9.77
CA ILE A 490 -8.64 -13.45 9.98
C ILE A 490 -9.30 -12.88 8.71
N ARG A 491 -10.52 -12.36 8.85
CA ARG A 491 -11.23 -11.69 7.75
C ARG A 491 -10.98 -10.19 7.81
N LEU A 492 -10.07 -9.71 6.97
CA LEU A 492 -9.76 -8.28 6.81
C LEU A 492 -10.32 -7.73 5.50
N GLU A 493 -11.06 -6.63 5.61
CA GLU A 493 -11.50 -5.87 4.44
C GLU A 493 -10.57 -4.66 4.24
N PRO A 494 -9.85 -4.56 3.11
CA PRO A 494 -8.98 -3.41 2.85
C PRO A 494 -9.80 -2.15 2.62
N VAL A 495 -9.35 -1.03 3.16
CA VAL A 495 -9.86 0.28 2.76
C VAL A 495 -9.14 0.70 1.49
N MET A 496 -9.89 0.91 0.41
CA MET A 496 -9.36 1.30 -0.90
C MET A 496 -9.92 2.66 -1.30
N LEU A 497 -9.09 3.49 -1.91
CA LEU A 497 -9.53 4.76 -2.49
C LEU A 497 -10.10 4.50 -3.87
N ASP A 498 -11.30 5.04 -4.11
CA ASP A 498 -11.82 5.16 -5.46
C ASP A 498 -11.04 6.24 -6.22
N LYS A 499 -10.79 6.01 -7.50
CA LYS A 499 -10.10 6.95 -8.40
C LYS A 499 -11.04 8.02 -8.96
N ALA A 500 -12.36 7.77 -8.92
CA ALA A 500 -13.34 8.66 -9.52
C ALA A 500 -13.55 9.98 -8.75
N MET A 501 -13.24 10.01 -7.45
CA MET A 501 -13.46 11.17 -6.58
C MET A 501 -12.19 11.55 -5.83
N SER A 502 -11.91 12.85 -5.73
CA SER A 502 -10.82 13.31 -4.87
C SER A 502 -11.15 13.06 -3.39
N ILE A 503 -10.12 12.89 -2.56
CA ILE A 503 -10.29 12.75 -1.11
C ILE A 503 -11.07 13.94 -0.54
N GLU A 504 -10.79 15.15 -1.02
CA GLU A 504 -11.51 16.36 -0.60
C GLU A 504 -13.00 16.29 -0.94
N GLN A 505 -13.36 15.87 -2.16
CA GLN A 505 -14.75 15.72 -2.58
C GLN A 505 -15.48 14.66 -1.75
N LEU A 506 -14.82 13.52 -1.54
CA LEU A 506 -15.36 12.41 -0.73
C LEU A 506 -15.63 12.86 0.71
N LEU A 507 -14.62 13.45 1.36
CA LEU A 507 -14.75 13.95 2.72
C LEU A 507 -15.77 15.08 2.82
N ASN A 508 -15.82 15.99 1.85
CA ASN A 508 -16.82 17.06 1.85
C ASN A 508 -18.25 16.54 1.72
N PHE A 509 -18.47 15.52 0.89
CA PHE A 509 -19.77 14.90 0.75
C PHE A 509 -20.21 14.18 2.04
N TYR A 510 -19.36 13.35 2.63
CA TYR A 510 -19.73 12.51 3.79
C TYR A 510 -19.58 13.19 5.15
N MET A 511 -18.63 14.11 5.30
CA MET A 511 -18.29 14.75 6.58
C MET A 511 -18.59 16.25 6.62
N GLY A 512 -18.85 16.86 5.47
CA GLY A 512 -19.20 18.27 5.37
C GLY A 512 -20.63 18.61 5.77
N LYS A 513 -21.05 19.82 5.43
CA LYS A 513 -22.41 20.31 5.72
C LYS A 513 -23.45 19.43 5.05
N ASN A 514 -24.63 19.33 5.67
CA ASN A 514 -25.73 18.55 5.09
C ASN A 514 -26.29 19.28 3.86
N THR A 515 -26.11 18.70 2.67
CA THR A 515 -26.59 19.22 1.39
C THR A 515 -27.82 18.45 0.92
N PRO A 516 -28.69 19.01 0.06
CA PRO A 516 -29.83 18.28 -0.51
C PRO A 516 -29.41 16.96 -1.18
N ASN A 517 -28.34 16.97 -1.99
CA ASN A 517 -27.80 15.77 -2.63
C ASN A 517 -27.39 14.70 -1.62
N ARG A 518 -26.83 15.09 -0.45
CA ARG A 518 -26.49 14.14 0.62
C ARG A 518 -27.75 13.57 1.25
N GLN A 519 -28.78 14.38 1.44
CA GLN A 519 -30.06 13.92 1.99
C GLN A 519 -30.73 12.92 1.03
N GLU A 520 -30.79 13.25 -0.26
CA GLU A 520 -31.29 12.35 -1.30
C GLU A 520 -30.49 11.04 -1.32
N PHE A 521 -29.16 11.11 -1.32
CA PHE A 521 -28.32 9.92 -1.25
C PHE A 521 -28.62 9.06 -0.01
N ILE A 522 -28.79 9.67 1.18
CA ILE A 522 -29.15 8.95 2.40
C ILE A 522 -30.52 8.29 2.25
N ILE A 523 -31.51 8.99 1.69
CA ILE A 523 -32.87 8.47 1.49
C ILE A 523 -32.87 7.29 0.51
N GLU A 524 -32.18 7.42 -0.62
CA GLU A 524 -32.06 6.38 -1.65
C GLU A 524 -31.31 5.13 -1.16
N ASN A 525 -30.36 5.31 -0.25
CA ASN A 525 -29.52 4.23 0.29
C ASN A 525 -29.95 3.79 1.70
N LEU A 526 -31.07 4.32 2.23
CA LEU A 526 -31.58 3.96 3.54
C LEU A 526 -32.06 2.50 3.49
N LYS A 527 -31.30 1.60 4.10
CA LYS A 527 -31.79 0.24 4.35
C LYS A 527 -32.75 0.31 5.53
N VAL A 528 -34.04 0.21 5.25
CA VAL A 528 -35.06 0.03 6.28
C VAL A 528 -34.89 -1.40 6.81
N GLU A 529 -34.31 -1.55 8.01
CA GLU A 529 -34.44 -2.79 8.76
C GLU A 529 -35.93 -2.93 9.11
N VAL A 530 -36.66 -3.70 8.30
CA VAL A 530 -37.98 -4.15 8.69
C VAL A 530 -37.74 -5.16 9.80
N ASP A 531 -38.01 -4.76 11.04
CA ASP A 531 -38.22 -5.71 12.14
C ASP A 531 -39.36 -6.63 11.68
N LEU A 532 -39.01 -7.77 11.09
CA LEU A 532 -39.94 -8.86 10.90
C LEU A 532 -40.31 -9.32 12.30
N VAL A 533 -41.46 -8.83 12.77
CA VAL A 533 -42.15 -9.37 13.94
C VAL A 533 -42.14 -10.89 13.77
N GLU A 534 -41.48 -11.59 14.68
CA GLU A 534 -41.46 -13.05 14.69
C GLU A 534 -42.93 -13.53 14.72
N GLU A 535 -43.42 -14.07 13.60
CA GLU A 535 -44.65 -14.85 13.60
C GLU A 535 -44.34 -16.21 14.23
N ASN A 536 -44.52 -16.26 15.55
CA ASN A 536 -44.75 -17.38 16.47
C ASN A 536 -43.94 -18.68 16.32
#